data_AF-N6V5A4-F1
#
_entry.id   AF-N6V5A4-F1
#
_cell.length_a   1.000
_cell.length_b   1.000
_cell.length_c   1.000
_cell.angle_alpha   90.00
_cell.angle_beta   90.00
_cell.angle_gamma   90.00
#
_symmetry.space_group_name_H-M   'P 1'
#
loop_
_entity.id
_entity.type
_entity.pdbx_description
1 polymer ?
#
loop_
_entity_poly.entity_id
_entity_poly.type
_entity_poly.pdbx_seq_one_letter_code
_entity_poly.pdbx_strand_id
1 'polypeptide(L)'
;MASSVKRDCTFNSYPYTGVVKQPSHGKVTFEHGTVHVKYDKDSDAYICSGKPVEGTTIYYTSDPGFVGTDQFTLRVTVLYGSKVSDENLTIKVVK
;
A
#
# COMPACT_ATOMS: atom_id res chain seq x y z
N MET A 1 -15.68 9.03 -2.08
CA MET A 1 -14.20 8.97 -2.05
C MET A 1 -13.76 8.00 -3.13
N ALA A 2 -12.68 8.29 -3.87
CA ALA A 2 -12.18 7.34 -4.87
C ALA A 2 -11.53 6.15 -4.14
N SER A 3 -12.20 5.00 -4.18
CA SER A 3 -11.70 3.74 -3.63
C SER A 3 -11.37 2.82 -4.80
N SER A 4 -10.27 2.06 -4.68
CA SER A 4 -9.94 0.99 -5.63
C SER A 4 -10.96 -0.16 -5.60
N VAL A 5 -11.88 -0.14 -4.63
CA VAL A 5 -12.96 -1.11 -4.45
C VAL A 5 -14.29 -0.37 -4.37
N LYS A 6 -15.28 -0.82 -5.17
CA LYS A 6 -16.64 -0.29 -5.18
C LYS A 6 -17.45 -0.77 -3.98
N ARG A 7 -18.63 -0.19 -3.74
CA ARG A 7 -19.52 -0.57 -2.62
C ARG A 7 -20.05 -2.00 -2.72
N ASP A 8 -20.12 -2.56 -3.93
CA ASP A 8 -20.43 -3.98 -4.18
C ASP A 8 -19.21 -4.90 -4.01
N CYS A 9 -18.10 -4.37 -3.52
CA CYS A 9 -16.82 -5.04 -3.32
C CYS A 9 -16.14 -5.54 -4.59
N THR A 10 -16.62 -5.11 -5.77
CA THR A 10 -15.89 -5.34 -7.01
C THR A 10 -14.67 -4.43 -7.08
N PHE A 11 -13.58 -5.00 -7.58
CA PHE A 11 -12.36 -4.26 -7.82
C PHE A 11 -12.55 -3.29 -8.99
N ASN A 12 -12.09 -2.05 -8.81
CA ASN A 12 -12.16 -1.02 -9.85
C ASN A 12 -10.85 -1.00 -10.66
N SER A 13 -9.72 -0.78 -9.98
CA SER A 13 -8.39 -0.67 -10.60
C SER A 13 -7.30 -0.54 -9.54
N TYR A 14 -6.08 -0.92 -9.92
CA TYR A 14 -4.89 -0.72 -9.09
C TYR A 14 -4.54 0.77 -9.09
N PRO A 15 -4.36 1.40 -7.91
CA PRO A 15 -3.79 2.74 -7.87
C PRO A 15 -2.33 2.64 -8.35
N TYR A 16 -1.85 3.69 -9.02
CA TYR A 16 -0.42 3.75 -9.28
C TYR A 16 0.30 3.80 -7.93
N THR A 17 1.21 2.85 -7.73
CA THR A 17 2.05 2.76 -6.54
C THR A 17 3.49 2.59 -7.00
N GLY A 18 4.37 3.47 -6.54
CA GLY A 18 5.78 3.43 -6.94
C GLY A 18 6.70 3.96 -5.84
N VAL A 19 7.96 3.55 -5.87
CA VAL A 19 8.98 4.07 -4.95
C VAL A 19 9.58 5.34 -5.55
N VAL A 20 9.43 6.46 -4.84
CA VAL A 20 10.06 7.76 -5.20
C VAL A 20 11.48 7.82 -4.67
N LYS A 21 11.68 7.33 -3.43
CA LYS A 21 12.98 7.25 -2.77
C LYS A 21 13.16 5.83 -2.23
N GLN A 22 14.17 5.14 -2.75
CA GLN A 22 14.50 3.79 -2.30
C GLN A 22 15.01 3.78 -0.85
N PRO A 23 14.79 2.69 -0.11
CA PRO A 23 15.47 2.46 1.15
C PRO A 23 16.98 2.37 0.95
N SER A 24 17.75 2.65 2.01
CA SER A 24 19.22 2.57 1.97
C SER A 24 19.74 1.16 2.30
N HIS A 25 18.93 0.34 2.98
CA HIS A 25 19.34 -0.97 3.50
C HIS A 25 18.30 -2.06 3.23
N GLY A 26 17.67 -1.98 2.07
CA GLY A 26 16.70 -2.99 1.66
C GLY A 26 16.10 -2.69 0.30
N LYS A 27 15.01 -3.41 -0.01
CA LYS A 27 14.27 -3.28 -1.26
C LYS A 27 12.78 -3.31 -1.00
N VAL A 28 12.06 -2.42 -1.69
CA VAL A 28 10.60 -2.46 -1.75
C VAL A 28 10.13 -3.14 -3.02
N THR A 29 9.17 -4.04 -2.88
CA THR A 29 8.50 -4.71 -4.01
C THR A 29 6.99 -4.65 -3.84
N PHE A 30 6.28 -4.80 -4.95
CA PHE A 30 4.82 -4.70 -5.02
C PHE A 30 4.28 -5.96 -5.66
N GLU A 31 3.23 -6.51 -5.09
CA GLU A 31 2.49 -7.64 -5.66
C GLU A 31 1.01 -7.31 -5.75
N HIS A 32 0.41 -7.62 -6.90
CA HIS A 32 -1.03 -7.54 -7.10
C HIS A 32 -1.67 -8.88 -6.79
N GLY A 33 -2.78 -8.85 -6.05
CA GLY A 33 -3.55 -10.05 -5.77
C GLY A 33 -4.65 -9.82 -4.74
N THR A 34 -5.26 -10.92 -4.31
CA THR A 34 -6.33 -10.89 -3.32
C THR A 34 -5.82 -10.50 -1.94
N VAL A 35 -6.42 -9.46 -1.36
CA VAL A 35 -6.14 -8.93 -0.03
C VAL A 35 -7.41 -8.91 0.83
N HIS A 36 -7.21 -8.92 2.15
CA HIS A 36 -8.28 -8.77 3.14
C HIS A 36 -8.00 -7.51 3.96
N VAL A 37 -8.60 -6.40 3.54
CA VAL A 37 -8.37 -5.08 4.14
C VAL A 37 -9.46 -4.78 5.17
N LYS A 38 -9.09 -4.10 6.25
CA LYS A 38 -10.04 -3.43 7.15
C LYS A 38 -10.09 -1.96 6.78
N TYR A 39 -11.25 -1.52 6.29
CA TYR A 39 -11.46 -0.11 5.95
C TYR A 39 -11.99 0.66 7.16
N ASP A 40 -11.81 1.99 7.13
CA ASP A 40 -12.39 2.88 8.13
C ASP A 40 -13.92 2.87 8.07
N LYS A 41 -14.58 3.01 9.23
CA LYS A 41 -16.05 2.95 9.34
C LYS A 41 -16.79 3.99 8.51
N ASP A 42 -16.16 5.14 8.28
CA ASP A 42 -16.73 6.25 7.53
C ASP A 42 -16.51 6.13 6.01
N SER A 43 -15.80 5.09 5.56
CA SER A 43 -15.54 4.82 4.14
C SER A 43 -16.70 4.04 3.50
N ASP A 44 -17.03 4.38 2.26
CA ASP A 44 -17.96 3.59 1.43
C ASP A 44 -17.49 2.13 1.25
N ALA A 45 -16.18 1.88 1.35
CA ALA A 45 -15.59 0.55 1.26
C ALA A 45 -15.70 -0.26 2.57
N TYR A 46 -16.22 0.32 3.66
CA TYR A 46 -16.33 -0.37 4.96
C TYR A 46 -17.07 -1.71 4.88
N ILE A 47 -18.12 -1.79 4.05
CA ILE A 47 -18.92 -3.01 3.80
C ILE A 47 -18.09 -4.17 3.22
N CYS A 48 -16.92 -3.86 2.65
CA CYS A 48 -15.99 -4.84 2.08
C CYS A 48 -14.91 -5.28 3.06
N SER A 49 -14.90 -4.75 4.29
CA SER A 49 -13.90 -5.11 5.29
C SER A 49 -13.91 -6.61 5.57
N GLY A 50 -12.76 -7.26 5.44
CA GLY A 50 -12.60 -8.70 5.64
C GLY A 50 -13.14 -9.59 4.51
N LYS A 51 -13.69 -9.02 3.43
CA LYS A 51 -13.98 -9.78 2.20
C LYS A 51 -12.72 -9.84 1.32
N PRO A 52 -12.54 -10.91 0.52
CA PRO A 52 -11.49 -10.96 -0.48
C PRO A 52 -11.76 -9.90 -1.56
N VAL A 53 -10.80 -9.01 -1.79
CA VAL A 53 -10.80 -8.01 -2.85
C VAL A 53 -9.42 -7.93 -3.48
N GLU A 54 -9.32 -7.55 -4.75
CA GLU A 54 -8.00 -7.33 -5.37
C GLU A 54 -7.35 -6.04 -4.83
N GLY A 55 -6.02 -6.07 -4.69
CA GLY A 55 -5.25 -4.93 -4.18
C GLY A 55 -3.74 -5.11 -4.35
N THR A 56 -2.98 -4.13 -3.87
CA THR A 56 -1.52 -4.13 -3.93
C THR A 56 -0.95 -4.40 -2.53
N THR A 57 -0.15 -5.46 -2.40
CA THR A 57 0.65 -5.73 -1.22
C THR A 57 2.05 -5.14 -1.41
N ILE A 58 2.55 -4.45 -0.40
CA ILE A 58 3.87 -3.81 -0.41
C ILE A 58 4.77 -4.60 0.53
N TYR A 59 5.88 -5.12 0.00
CA TYR A 59 6.88 -5.84 0.78
C TYR A 59 8.16 -5.02 0.91
N TYR A 60 8.69 -4.97 2.13
CA TYR A 60 10.04 -4.50 2.40
C TYR A 60 10.90 -5.71 2.78
N THR A 61 12.01 -5.88 2.07
CA THR A 61 13.03 -6.90 2.38
C THR A 61 14.30 -6.18 2.80
N SER A 62 14.71 -6.37 4.06
CA SER A 62 15.97 -5.85 4.60
C SER A 62 17.17 -6.53 3.94
N ASP A 63 18.26 -5.79 3.79
CA ASP A 63 19.55 -6.37 3.41
C ASP A 63 20.02 -7.36 4.50
N PRO A 64 20.71 -8.45 4.13
CA PRO A 64 21.20 -9.43 5.09
C PRO A 64 22.06 -8.79 6.18
N GLY A 65 21.68 -9.02 7.44
CA GLY A 65 22.44 -8.55 8.61
C GLY A 65 22.20 -7.08 8.99
N PHE A 66 21.39 -6.33 8.25
CA PHE A 66 21.00 -4.98 8.65
C PHE A 66 20.08 -5.02 9.88
N VAL A 67 20.40 -4.21 10.88
CA VAL A 67 19.58 -3.96 12.08
C VAL A 67 19.63 -2.45 12.32
N GLY A 68 18.47 -1.81 12.37
CA GLY A 68 18.40 -0.36 12.45
C GLY A 68 17.14 0.20 11.83
N THR A 69 17.17 1.48 11.53
CA THR A 69 16.05 2.20 10.92
C THR A 69 16.34 2.43 9.45
N ASP A 70 15.38 2.09 8.60
CA ASP A 70 15.40 2.39 7.17
C ASP A 70 14.21 3.27 6.80
N GLN A 71 14.32 4.00 5.69
CA GLN A 71 13.28 4.91 5.24
C GLN A 71 13.17 4.92 3.73
N PHE A 72 11.94 4.86 3.24
CA PHE A 72 11.62 4.99 1.83
C PHE A 72 10.37 5.83 1.63
N THR A 73 10.23 6.38 0.43
CA THR A 73 9.07 7.20 0.05
C THR A 73 8.29 6.49 -1.04
N LEU A 74 7.00 6.26 -0.81
CA LEU A 74 6.06 5.75 -1.80
C LEU A 74 5.23 6.88 -2.37
N ARG A 75 4.95 6.82 -3.68
CA ARG A 75 3.92 7.63 -4.32
C ARG A 75 2.71 6.75 -4.60
N VAL A 76 1.56 7.21 -4.15
CA VAL A 76 0.26 6.59 -4.43
C VAL A 76 -0.61 7.60 -5.17
N THR A 77 -1.10 7.21 -6.35
CA THR A 77 -2.06 8.00 -7.13
C THR A 77 -3.34 7.18 -7.27
N VAL A 78 -4.42 7.70 -6.71
CA VAL A 78 -5.74 7.05 -6.78
C VAL A 78 -6.50 7.58 -7.99
N LEU A 79 -6.98 6.66 -8.84
CA LEU A 79 -7.81 6.99 -10.01
C LEU A 79 -9.07 7.74 -9.56
N TYR A 80 -9.46 8.77 -10.32
CA TYR A 80 -10.53 9.74 -9.98
C TYR A 80 -10.26 10.68 -8.80
N GLY A 81 -9.10 10.58 -8.14
CA GLY A 81 -8.75 11.43 -7.01
C GLY A 81 -8.06 12.74 -7.35
N SER A 82 -7.41 12.87 -8.53
CA SER A 82 -6.45 13.95 -8.85
C SER A 82 -5.46 14.26 -7.71
N LYS A 83 -5.27 13.29 -6.79
CA LYS A 83 -4.46 13.42 -5.58
C LYS A 83 -3.32 12.45 -5.73
N VAL A 84 -2.13 13.02 -5.72
CA VAL A 84 -0.87 12.31 -5.57
C VAL A 84 -0.50 12.43 -4.10
N SER A 85 -0.29 11.30 -3.43
CA SER A 85 0.23 11.28 -2.06
C SER A 85 1.64 10.70 -2.08
N ASP A 86 2.58 11.42 -1.48
CA ASP A 86 3.93 10.93 -1.22
C ASP A 86 4.02 10.57 0.27
N GLU A 87 4.04 9.27 0.55
CA GLU A 87 4.08 8.70 1.89
C GLU A 87 5.52 8.37 2.28
N ASN A 88 6.00 8.93 3.39
CA ASN A 88 7.32 8.60 3.93
C ASN A 88 7.18 7.50 4.99
N LEU A 89 7.65 6.30 4.67
CA LEU A 89 7.59 5.15 5.57
C LEU A 89 8.94 4.93 6.23
N THR A 90 8.91 4.72 7.55
CA THR A 90 10.06 4.37 8.36
C THR A 90 9.87 2.97 8.91
N ILE A 91 10.83 2.09 8.63
CA ILE A 91 10.85 0.70 9.10
C ILE A 91 11.97 0.55 10.12
N LYS A 92 11.67 -0.12 11.22
CA LYS A 92 12.67 -0.51 12.22
C LYS A 92 12.89 -2.02 12.12
N VAL A 93 14.07 -2.40 11.62
CA VAL A 93 14.51 -3.79 11.56
C VAL A 93 15.12 -4.14 12.92
N VAL A 94 14.56 -5.17 13.55
CA VAL A 94 15.00 -5.70 14.84
C VAL A 94 15.50 -7.13 14.66
N LYS A 95 16.38 -7.56 15.57
CA LYS A 95 16.93 -8.92 15.61
C LYS A 95 16.01 -9.89 16.31
#